data_AF-A0A5C8BF20-F1
#
_entry.id   AF-A0A5C8BF20-F1
#
_cell.length_a   1.000
_cell.length_b   1.000
_cell.length_c   1.000
_cell.angle_alpha   90.00
_cell.angle_beta   90.00
_cell.angle_gamma   90.00
#
_symmetry.space_group_name_H-M   'P 1'
#
loop_
_entity.id
_entity.type
_entity.pdbx_description
1 polymer ?
#
loop_
_entity_poly.entity_id
_entity_poly.type
_entity_poly.pdbx_seq_one_letter_code
_entity_poly.pdbx_strand_id
1 'polypeptide(L)'
;MIKFLLLSLSFIGLASAESLYLGNNNVSCGRYTLNSQSNINDVTNYCNVLESRKGKNGGNVLKIKTVTNGVIRCKFIGGQLEKCHTDD
;
A
#
# COMPACT_ATOMS: atom_id res chain seq x y z
N MET A 1 -33.91 40.43 -12.60
CA MET A 1 -32.47 40.12 -12.59
C MET A 1 -32.09 39.64 -11.21
N ILE A 2 -32.03 38.32 -10.98
CA ILE A 2 -31.60 37.74 -9.70
C ILE A 2 -30.46 36.78 -10.02
N LYS A 3 -29.25 37.16 -9.57
CA LYS A 3 -28.01 36.39 -9.63
C LYS A 3 -28.18 35.14 -8.76
N PHE A 4 -28.17 33.96 -9.37
CA PHE A 4 -28.02 32.72 -8.64
C PHE A 4 -26.54 32.46 -8.37
N LEU A 5 -26.23 32.40 -7.08
CA LEU A 5 -24.94 32.12 -6.48
C LEU A 5 -24.48 30.71 -6.91
N LEU A 6 -23.35 30.61 -7.62
CA LEU A 6 -22.69 29.35 -7.91
C LEU A 6 -22.08 28.81 -6.61
N LEU A 7 -22.77 27.87 -5.96
CA LEU A 7 -22.19 27.10 -4.86
C LEU A 7 -21.22 26.07 -5.47
N SER A 8 -19.92 26.37 -5.38
CA SER A 8 -18.85 25.45 -5.74
C SER A 8 -18.88 24.25 -4.78
N LEU A 9 -19.38 23.10 -5.24
CA LEU A 9 -19.11 21.83 -4.59
C LEU A 9 -17.63 21.50 -4.79
N SER A 10 -16.82 21.80 -3.79
CA SER A 10 -15.49 21.22 -3.64
C SER A 10 -15.68 19.71 -3.42
N PHE A 11 -15.51 18.95 -4.50
CA PHE A 11 -15.35 17.51 -4.45
C PHE A 11 -14.11 17.22 -3.61
N ILE A 12 -14.31 16.88 -2.34
CA ILE A 12 -13.30 16.20 -1.54
C ILE A 12 -13.16 14.84 -2.21
N GLY A 13 -12.19 14.73 -3.11
CA GLY A 13 -11.78 13.44 -3.65
C GLY A 13 -11.38 12.58 -2.47
N LEU A 14 -12.27 11.67 -2.07
CA LEU A 14 -11.84 10.49 -1.34
C LEU A 14 -10.83 9.81 -2.28
N ALA A 15 -9.54 10.00 -2.01
CA ALA A 15 -8.51 9.10 -2.48
C ALA A 15 -8.85 7.73 -1.87
N SER A 16 -9.74 7.02 -2.55
CA SER A 16 -10.04 5.63 -2.29
C SER A 16 -8.74 4.90 -2.57
N ALA A 17 -7.95 4.68 -1.51
CA ALA A 17 -6.79 3.81 -1.56
C ALA A 17 -7.27 2.48 -2.14
N GLU A 18 -6.99 2.27 -3.42
CA GLU A 18 -7.39 1.05 -4.11
C GLU A 18 -6.65 -0.08 -3.42
N SER A 19 -7.42 -0.96 -2.77
CA SER A 19 -6.87 -2.13 -2.13
C SER A 19 -6.29 -3.01 -3.23
N LEU A 20 -4.97 -2.96 -3.39
CA LEU A 20 -4.24 -3.86 -4.27
C LEU A 20 -4.35 -5.27 -3.68
N TYR A 21 -5.39 -6.00 -4.10
CA TYR A 21 -5.55 -7.40 -3.72
C TYR A 21 -4.48 -8.21 -4.42
N LEU A 22 -3.39 -8.47 -3.68
CA LEU A 22 -2.23 -9.17 -4.23
C LEU A 22 -2.54 -10.59 -4.67
N GLY A 23 -3.65 -11.22 -4.25
CA GLY A 23 -4.11 -12.52 -4.78
C GLY A 23 -2.99 -13.43 -5.33
N ASN A 24 -2.99 -13.63 -6.65
CA ASN A 24 -1.91 -14.25 -7.45
C ASN A 24 -0.98 -13.22 -8.16
N ASN A 25 -1.18 -11.93 -7.92
CA ASN A 25 -0.39 -10.85 -8.51
C ASN A 25 0.92 -10.68 -7.75
N ASN A 26 1.98 -11.16 -8.38
CA ASN A 26 3.35 -10.99 -7.95
C ASN A 26 3.82 -9.54 -8.16
N VAL A 27 4.29 -8.87 -7.11
CA VAL A 27 4.78 -7.48 -7.20
C VAL A 27 6.28 -7.44 -6.96
N SER A 28 7.03 -6.98 -7.96
CA SER A 28 8.48 -6.87 -7.85
C SER A 28 8.88 -5.65 -7.03
N CYS A 29 9.70 -5.85 -5.99
CA CYS A 29 10.31 -4.79 -5.19
C CYS A 29 11.81 -5.01 -5.06
N GLY A 30 12.60 -4.43 -5.97
CA GLY A 30 14.04 -4.65 -5.98
C GLY A 30 14.40 -6.06 -6.48
N ARG A 31 15.09 -6.85 -5.65
CA ARG A 31 15.55 -8.22 -6.01
C ARG A 31 14.56 -9.32 -5.64
N TYR A 32 13.40 -8.96 -5.10
CA TYR A 32 12.41 -9.89 -4.60
C TYR A 32 11.03 -9.61 -5.20
N THR A 33 10.22 -10.67 -5.26
CA THR A 33 8.85 -10.64 -5.75
C THR A 33 7.91 -10.93 -4.58
N LEU A 34 7.20 -9.89 -4.13
CA LEU A 34 6.13 -10.00 -3.13
C LEU A 34 5.00 -10.87 -3.67
N ASN A 35 4.59 -11.84 -2.86
CA ASN A 35 3.44 -12.70 -3.06
C ASN A 35 2.77 -12.99 -1.70
N SER A 36 1.64 -13.70 -1.70
CA SER A 36 0.87 -14.00 -0.49
C SER A 36 1.62 -14.81 0.58
N GLN A 37 2.71 -15.48 0.24
CA GLN A 37 3.54 -16.26 1.15
C GLN A 37 4.78 -15.49 1.65
N SER A 38 4.97 -14.25 1.21
CA SER A 38 6.17 -13.47 1.53
C SER A 38 6.33 -13.26 3.03
N ASN A 39 7.55 -13.48 3.51
CA ASN A 39 7.94 -13.21 4.88
C ASN A 39 8.48 -11.78 5.01
N ILE A 40 8.21 -11.14 6.15
CA ILE A 40 8.67 -9.79 6.43
C ILE A 40 10.20 -9.67 6.39
N ASN A 41 10.94 -10.69 6.82
CA ASN A 41 12.41 -10.66 6.83
C ASN A 41 12.96 -10.61 5.40
N ASP A 42 12.44 -11.46 4.51
CA ASP A 42 12.84 -11.46 3.10
C ASP A 42 12.53 -10.12 2.44
N VAL A 43 11.33 -9.59 2.69
CA VAL A 43 10.91 -8.30 2.14
C VAL A 43 11.80 -7.17 2.67
N THR A 44 12.15 -7.18 3.95
CA THR A 44 13.02 -6.13 4.54
C THR A 44 14.46 -6.22 4.04
N ASN A 45 14.94 -7.42 3.71
CA ASN A 45 16.30 -7.64 3.22
C ASN A 45 16.47 -7.39 1.72
N TYR A 46 15.44 -7.65 0.91
CA TYR A 46 15.56 -7.68 -0.55
C TYR A 46 14.72 -6.62 -1.28
N CYS A 47 13.79 -5.97 -0.58
CA CYS A 47 12.99 -4.87 -1.13
C CYS A 47 13.46 -3.50 -0.64
N ASN A 48 13.13 -2.48 -1.42
CA ASN A 48 13.35 -1.10 -1.02
C ASN A 48 12.24 -0.67 -0.04
N VAL A 49 12.48 -0.91 1.25
CA VAL A 49 11.59 -0.50 2.34
C VAL A 49 11.86 0.97 2.69
N LEU A 50 10.86 1.80 2.45
CA LEU A 50 10.89 3.23 2.75
C LEU A 50 10.58 3.51 4.22
N GLU A 51 9.63 2.78 4.80
CA GLU A 51 9.22 2.93 6.20
C GLU A 51 8.78 1.61 6.79
N SER A 52 8.93 1.48 8.11
CA SER A 52 8.41 0.36 8.91
C SER A 52 7.72 0.88 10.16
N ARG A 53 6.47 0.47 10.39
CA ARG A 53 5.69 0.87 11.57
C ARG A 53 4.86 -0.28 12.12
N LYS A 54 4.50 -0.22 13.40
CA LYS A 54 3.53 -1.14 14.01
C LYS A 54 2.12 -0.83 13.49
N GLY A 55 1.37 -1.87 13.12
CA GLY A 55 -0.03 -1.75 12.73
C GLY A 55 -0.94 -1.59 13.96
N LYS A 56 -2.06 -0.86 13.81
CA LYS A 56 -3.04 -0.62 14.90
C LYS A 56 -3.64 -1.90 15.50
N ASN A 57 -3.69 -3.01 14.74
CA ASN A 57 -4.28 -4.28 15.17
C ASN A 57 -3.20 -5.36 15.40
N GLY A 58 -2.00 -4.95 15.78
CA GLY A 58 -0.83 -5.82 15.76
C GLY A 58 -0.28 -6.03 14.35
N GLY A 59 0.89 -6.67 14.28
CA GLY A 59 1.67 -6.82 13.06
C GLY A 59 2.50 -5.58 12.69
N ASN A 60 3.23 -5.70 11.60
CA ASN A 60 4.08 -4.63 11.06
C ASN A 60 3.55 -4.20 9.70
N VAL A 61 3.61 -2.91 9.41
CA VAL A 61 3.26 -2.34 8.11
C VAL A 61 4.55 -1.76 7.52
N LEU A 62 4.93 -2.26 6.35
CA LEU A 62 6.06 -1.78 5.58
C LEU A 62 5.56 -0.94 4.42
N LYS A 63 6.15 0.25 4.23
CA LYS A 63 6.00 1.05 3.02
C LYS A 63 7.14 0.67 2.08
N ILE A 64 6.82 0.19 0.89
CA ILE A 64 7.75 -0.48 -0.01
C ILE A 64 7.68 0.20 -1.38
N LYS A 65 8.83 0.60 -1.93
CA LYS A 65 8.92 1.04 -3.32
C LYS A 65 9.02 -0.17 -4.23
N THR A 66 8.05 -0.30 -5.13
CA THR A 66 8.00 -1.36 -6.13
C THR A 66 8.62 -0.88 -7.45
N VAL A 67 8.90 -1.83 -8.35
CA VAL A 67 9.46 -1.51 -9.67
C VAL A 67 8.40 -0.92 -10.60
N THR A 68 7.18 -1.46 -10.57
CA THR A 68 6.13 -1.15 -11.56
C THR A 68 4.88 -0.49 -10.99
N ASN A 69 4.61 -0.66 -9.68
CA ASN A 69 3.35 -0.27 -9.05
C ASN A 69 3.50 0.94 -8.12
N GLY A 70 4.59 1.70 -8.25
CA GLY A 70 4.88 2.83 -7.38
C GLY A 70 5.17 2.39 -5.95
N VAL A 71 4.64 3.12 -4.97
CA VAL A 71 4.83 2.82 -3.55
C VAL A 71 3.60 2.09 -3.03
N ILE A 72 3.82 0.99 -2.30
CA ILE A 72 2.75 0.20 -1.68
C ILE A 72 2.97 0.09 -0.18
N ARG A 73 1.90 -0.14 0.57
CA ARG A 73 1.96 -0.49 1.99
C ARG A 73 1.52 -1.93 2.18
N CYS A 74 2.36 -2.71 2.84
CA CYS A 74 2.15 -4.13 3.08
C CYS A 74 2.07 -4.43 4.57
N LYS A 75 1.00 -5.08 4.99
CA LYS A 75 0.80 -5.49 6.38
C LYS A 75 1.22 -6.95 6.56
N PHE A 76 1.99 -7.19 7.61
CA PHE A 76 2.51 -8.49 8.00
C PHE A 76 2.01 -8.86 9.40
N ILE A 77 1.40 -10.04 9.55
CA ILE A 77 0.97 -10.61 10.84
C ILE A 77 1.77 -11.88 11.08
N GLY A 78 2.35 -12.04 12.27
CA GLY A 78 3.17 -13.22 12.58
C GLY A 78 4.41 -13.37 11.67
N GLY A 79 4.82 -12.28 11.01
CA GLY A 79 5.91 -12.27 10.02
C GLY A 79 5.50 -12.64 8.60
N GLN A 80 4.24 -13.02 8.34
CA GLN A 80 3.75 -13.34 7.00
C GLN A 80 2.91 -12.21 6.41
N LEU A 81 2.95 -12.06 5.09
CA LEU A 81 2.17 -11.06 4.38
C LEU A 81 0.68 -11.37 4.49
N GLU A 82 -0.09 -10.39 5.00
CA GLU A 82 -1.55 -10.47 5.08
C GLU A 82 -2.18 -9.79 3.85
N LYS A 83 -1.75 -8.56 3.56
CA LYS A 83 -2.31 -7.74 2.48
C LYS A 83 -1.40 -6.58 2.13
N CYS A 84 -1.51 -6.09 0.90
CA CYS A 84 -0.94 -4.79 0.51
C CYS A 84 -2.02 -3.87 -0.06
N HIS A 85 -1.68 -2.59 -0.18
CA HIS A 85 -2.50 -1.54 -0.79
C HIS A 85 -1.55 -0.53 -1.41
N THR A 86 -1.93 0.07 -2.53
CA THR A 86 -1.15 1.14 -3.14
C THR A 86 -1.20 2.36 -2.23
N ASP A 87 -0.05 3.01 -2.03
CA ASP A 87 0.03 4.29 -1.35
C ASP A 87 -0.04 5.36 -2.43
N ASP A 88 -1.22 5.96 -2.61
CA ASP A 88 -1.47 7.08 -3.55
C ASP A 88 -0.56 8.28 -3.24
#